data_AF-A0A654M3W2-F1
#
_entry.id   AF-A0A654M3W2-F1
#
_cell.length_a   1.000
_cell.length_b   1.000
_cell.length_c   1.000
_cell.angle_alpha   90.00
_cell.angle_beta   90.00
_cell.angle_gamma   90.00
#
_symmetry.space_group_name_H-M   'P 1'
#
loop_
_entity.id
_entity.type
_entity.pdbx_description
1 polymer ?
#
loop_
_entity_poly.entity_id
_entity_poly.type
_entity_poly.pdbx_seq_one_letter_code
_entity_poly.pdbx_strand_id
1 'polypeptide(L)' 'MNKKDKGSIKDPQSENTDQKFTVPLEIDTHYQLYGKHMWEVNYFEKCPRCDKRIDEFGYCACTGFAD' A
#
# COMPACT_ATOMS: atom_id res chain seq x y z
N MET A 1 -28.59 -8.93 21.49
CA MET A 1 -28.01 -8.23 20.33
C MET A 1 -27.93 -6.74 20.63
N ASN A 2 -26.75 -6.20 20.93
CA ASN A 2 -26.54 -4.76 21.08
C ASN A 2 -25.40 -4.28 20.18
N LYS A 3 -25.75 -3.35 19.29
CA LYS A 3 -24.89 -2.52 18.44
C LYS A 3 -23.91 -1.69 19.29
N LYS A 4 -22.70 -1.43 18.78
CA LYS A 4 -22.10 -0.08 18.65
C LYS A 4 -20.66 -0.15 18.12
N ASP A 5 -20.53 0.26 16.86
CA ASP A 5 -19.54 1.23 16.36
C ASP A 5 -18.06 0.99 16.72
N LYS A 6 -17.36 0.23 15.87
CA LYS A 6 -15.90 0.35 15.74
C LYS A 6 -15.61 1.66 15.02
N GLY A 7 -15.35 2.70 15.80
CA GLY A 7 -14.81 3.97 15.30
C GLY A 7 -13.56 3.70 14.47
N SER A 8 -13.66 3.98 13.18
CA SER A 8 -12.54 3.97 12.27
C SER A 8 -11.60 5.11 12.67
N ILE A 9 -10.36 4.75 12.92
CA ILE A 9 -9.29 5.64 13.37
C ILE A 9 -9.11 6.72 12.31
N LYS A 10 -9.24 7.98 12.71
CA LYS A 10 -9.00 9.13 11.86
C LYS A 10 -7.50 9.38 11.90
N ASP A 11 -6.78 8.93 10.88
CA ASP A 11 -5.36 9.25 10.75
C ASP A 11 -5.19 10.76 10.59
N PRO A 12 -4.39 11.42 11.44
CA PRO A 12 -4.10 12.84 11.30
C PRO A 12 -3.22 13.02 10.07
N GLN A 13 -3.71 13.81 9.11
CA GLN A 13 -2.92 14.24 7.95
C GLN A 13 -1.64 14.93 8.44
N SER A 14 -0.52 14.23 8.32
CA SER A 14 0.82 14.76 8.50
C SER A 14 1.11 15.71 7.34
N GLU A 15 1.11 17.00 7.64
CA GLU A 15 1.51 18.07 6.73
C GLU A 15 3.03 18.00 6.51
N ASN A 16 3.49 17.56 5.34
CA ASN A 16 4.67 18.16 4.71
C ASN A 16 4.73 17.89 3.18
N THR A 17 5.26 18.90 2.51
CA THR A 17 5.30 19.23 1.08
C THR A 17 6.09 18.27 0.21
N ASP A 18 5.51 17.82 -0.92
CA ASP A 18 6.00 18.01 -2.30
C ASP A 18 5.07 17.27 -3.29
N GLN A 19 4.51 18.00 -4.26
CA GLN A 19 3.68 17.52 -5.38
C GLN A 19 2.71 16.36 -5.06
N LYS A 20 1.60 16.70 -4.41
CA LYS A 20 0.51 15.78 -4.04
C LYS A 20 -0.19 15.25 -5.30
N PHE A 21 0.34 14.19 -5.91
CA PHE A 21 -0.39 13.36 -6.87
C PHE A 21 -1.62 12.81 -6.15
N THR A 22 -2.70 13.57 -6.17
CA THR A 22 -3.93 13.24 -5.46
C THR A 22 -4.77 12.44 -6.42
N VAL A 23 -4.57 11.12 -6.43
CA VAL A 23 -5.51 10.20 -7.10
C VAL A 23 -6.79 10.17 -6.25
N PRO A 24 -7.97 10.47 -6.80
CA PRO A 24 -9.23 10.33 -6.07
C PRO A 24 -9.39 8.91 -5.54
N LEU A 25 -9.80 8.78 -4.26
CA LEU A 25 -9.94 7.48 -3.59
C LEU A 25 -10.89 6.52 -4.32
N GLU A 26 -11.85 7.05 -5.07
CA GLU A 26 -12.82 6.29 -5.87
C GLU A 26 -12.17 5.47 -6.99
N ILE A 27 -11.06 5.96 -7.55
CA ILE A 27 -10.31 5.30 -8.63
C ILE A 27 -8.97 4.72 -8.17
N ASP A 28 -8.56 4.98 -6.92
CA ASP A 28 -7.37 4.37 -6.33
C ASP A 28 -7.67 2.95 -5.86
N THR A 29 -7.62 2.02 -6.80
CA THR A 29 -7.87 0.60 -6.54
C THR A 29 -6.84 -0.01 -5.59
N HIS A 30 -5.60 0.48 -5.58
CA HIS A 30 -4.57 -0.01 -4.67
C HIS A 30 -4.90 0.38 -3.22
N TYR A 31 -5.29 1.64 -3.00
CA TYR A 31 -5.73 2.12 -1.70
C TYR A 31 -6.98 1.37 -1.20
N GLN A 32 -7.97 1.11 -2.07
CA GLN A 32 -9.17 0.38 -1.69
C GLN A 32 -8.90 -1.08 -1.26
N LEU A 33 -7.91 -1.74 -1.86
CA LEU A 33 -7.58 -3.13 -1.57
C LEU A 33 -6.62 -3.29 -0.39
N TYR A 34 -5.64 -2.40 -0.27
CA TYR A 34 -4.49 -2.57 0.63
C TYR A 34 -4.38 -1.48 1.72
N GLY A 35 -5.17 -0.41 1.64
CA GLY A 35 -5.17 0.68 2.61
C GLY A 35 -3.97 1.65 2.51
N LYS A 36 -3.22 1.58 1.40
CA LYS A 36 -2.08 2.44 1.08
C LYS A 36 -2.12 2.81 -0.40
N HIS A 37 -1.56 3.96 -0.78
CA HIS A 37 -1.41 4.32 -2.18
C HIS A 37 -0.29 3.51 -2.85
N MET A 38 -0.38 3.31 -4.17
CA MET A 38 0.62 2.52 -4.91
C MET A 38 2.06 3.04 -4.78
N TRP A 39 2.24 4.35 -4.58
CA TRP A 39 3.55 4.98 -4.39
C TRP A 39 4.03 4.96 -2.93
N GLU A 40 3.18 4.61 -1.97
CA GLU A 40 3.54 4.41 -0.57
C GLU A 40 4.04 2.99 -0.29
N VAL A 41 3.98 2.10 -1.28
CA VAL A 41 4.49 0.73 -1.19
C VAL A 41 6.02 0.77 -1.11
N ASN A 42 6.55 0.16 -0.05
CA ASN A 42 7.99 0.00 0.08
C ASN A 42 8.46 -1.21 -0.71
N TYR A 43 9.55 -1.04 -1.44
CA TYR A 43 10.18 -2.10 -2.21
C TYR A 43 11.61 -2.33 -1.70
N PHE A 44 11.98 -3.59 -1.55
CA PHE A 44 13.29 -4.00 -1.08
C PHE A 44 14.21 -4.42 -2.24
N GLU A 45 15.02 -5.43 -2.00
CA GLU A 45 15.94 -6.01 -2.98
C GLU A 45 15.20 -6.59 -4.19
N LYS A 46 15.97 -6.87 -5.24
CA LYS A 46 15.46 -7.50 -6.44
C LYS A 46 15.46 -9.01 -6.25
N CYS A 47 14.38 -9.67 -6.66
CA CYS A 47 14.34 -11.11 -6.62
C CYS A 47 15.33 -11.68 -7.66
N PRO A 48 16.15 -12.68 -7.27
CA PRO A 48 17.24 -13.22 -8.09
C PRO A 48 16.77 -13.92 -9.36
N ARG A 49 15.48 -14.27 -9.45
CA ARG A 49 14.88 -14.95 -10.61
C ARG A 49 14.31 -13.99 -11.65
N CYS A 50 13.61 -12.95 -11.18
CA CYS A 50 12.80 -12.06 -12.01
C CYS A 50 13.44 -10.68 -12.22
N ASP A 51 14.48 -10.34 -11.46
CA ASP A 51 15.10 -9.00 -11.33
C ASP A 51 14.10 -7.86 -11.04
N LYS A 52 12.88 -8.22 -10.63
CA LYS A 52 11.86 -7.27 -10.15
C LYS A 52 12.02 -7.09 -8.64
N ARG A 53 11.64 -5.91 -8.15
CA ARG A 53 11.69 -5.60 -6.72
C ARG A 53 10.69 -6.44 -5.94
N ILE A 54 11.11 -6.86 -4.75
CA ILE A 54 10.27 -7.54 -3.77
C ILE A 54 9.49 -6.48 -3.00
N ASP A 55 8.20 -6.71 -2.77
CA ASP A 55 7.35 -5.81 -2.00
C ASP A 55 7.56 -5.94 -0.48
N GLU A 56 6.89 -5.07 0.28
CA GLU A 56 7.00 -5.01 1.74
C GLU A 56 6.58 -6.29 2.48
N PHE A 57 5.87 -7.20 1.79
CA PHE A 57 5.42 -8.48 2.34
C PHE A 57 6.35 -9.64 1.95
N GLY A 58 7.44 -9.36 1.23
CA GLY A 58 8.38 -10.39 0.78
C GLY A 58 7.98 -11.08 -0.53
N TYR A 59 7.07 -10.49 -1.31
CA TYR A 59 6.58 -11.11 -2.55
C TYR A 59 7.26 -10.54 -3.82
N CYS A 60 7.72 -11.40 -4.76
CA CYS A 60 8.01 -11.00 -6.16
C CYS A 60 6.76 -11.23 -7.03
N ALA A 61 6.52 -10.27 -7.93
CA ALA A 61 5.51 -10.33 -8.98
C ALA A 61 5.61 -11.56 -9.93
N CYS A 62 6.69 -12.35 -9.92
CA CYS A 62 6.83 -13.50 -10.82
C CYS A 62 6.20 -14.80 -10.29
N THR A 63 6.23 -15.05 -8.98
CA THR A 63 5.83 -16.35 -8.40
C THR A 63 5.32 -16.27 -6.95
N GLY A 64 5.03 -15.07 -6.45
CA GLY A 64 4.56 -14.92 -5.09
C GLY A 64 5.76 -14.76 -4.16
N PHE A 65 6.36 -15.82 -3.64
CA PHE A 65 7.37 -15.68 -2.57
C PHE A 65 8.80 -15.48 -3.13
N ALA A 66 9.54 -14.55 -2.53
CA ALA A 66 10.97 -14.37 -2.79
C ALA A 66 11.79 -15.15 -1.74
N ASP A 67 12.00 -16.45 -1.99
CA ASP A 67 13.02 -17.27 -1.32
C ASP A 67 14.25 -17.39 -2.24
#